data_AF-A0A166PFB8-F1
#
_entry.id   AF-A0A166PFB8-F1
#
_cell.length_a   1.000
_cell.length_b   1.000
_cell.length_c   1.000
_cell.angle_alpha   90.00
_cell.angle_beta   90.00
_cell.angle_gamma   90.00
#
_symmetry.space_group_name_H-M   'P 1'
#
loop_
_entity.id
_entity.type
_entity.pdbx_description
1 polymer ?
#
loop_
_entity_poly.entity_id
_entity_poly.type
_entity_poly.pdbx_seq_one_letter_code
_entity_poly.pdbx_strand_id
1 'polypeptide(L)'
;MSSPTPVCPVRQDRCVTEKVLATANEAAQSAARCQSAAERTASAQKKKISKHQKEQECAAFVEQENTAPLPAPSNTAKATGCNPAFVSTVVATPPLKDTGLTPCRNTVPAATARGHRTAEADTRRHKLGNLSSNSRINFTPPGAVLGHSNTPEVFPPSDDEDTSDGEADNVSSMAPGDGPDDDDDDDDNSGSLLMVIDGGDGDEQAASAVVDDETGSAVGQYKGHPLKSPIKLFTHLAITLIRRRFGNKNTFPDPILLLTWGKAVWWEACKILEIWIVYNSELIKLVTDRDSHFRGEVKTAVFPLVAPMLGLRGGLYKSKIIQSSVNQVWFCNKKDEGVKYPGFYRPIPEVGLALILTVIECCIDEWASGTRDAIKFSADEYESKYHVHVSNLDRFEEHTKAYNILPKLLMDLHDNGLINAKADPIEEQASRAISPSAFDTAIEEFRSRAAESESEMEEEDN
;
A
#
# COMPACT_ATOMS: atom_id res chain seq x y z
N MET A 1 -61.36 8.49 68.72
CA MET A 1 -60.03 8.46 68.07
C MET A 1 -59.91 7.13 67.37
N SER A 2 -60.23 7.12 66.07
CA SER A 2 -60.35 5.89 65.27
C SER A 2 -59.14 5.80 64.35
N SER A 3 -58.32 4.78 64.56
CA SER A 3 -57.12 4.50 63.76
C SER A 3 -57.50 3.92 62.40
N PRO A 4 -56.91 4.39 61.29
CA PRO A 4 -57.20 3.84 59.97
C PRO A 4 -56.46 2.52 59.75
N THR A 5 -57.17 1.54 59.21
CA THR A 5 -56.65 0.24 58.79
C THR A 5 -55.81 0.36 57.52
N PRO A 6 -54.70 -0.40 57.41
CA PRO A 6 -53.84 -0.38 56.22
C PRO A 6 -54.49 -1.14 55.06
N VAL A 7 -54.59 -0.46 53.91
CA VAL A 7 -55.05 -1.02 52.65
C VAL A 7 -53.91 -1.83 52.03
N CYS A 8 -54.13 -3.14 51.84
CA CYS A 8 -53.20 -4.02 51.13
C CYS A 8 -53.08 -3.60 49.66
N PRO A 9 -51.86 -3.42 49.12
CA PRO A 9 -51.67 -3.13 47.71
C PRO A 9 -52.01 -4.39 46.88
N VAL A 10 -52.97 -4.23 45.97
CA VAL A 10 -53.38 -5.23 45.01
C VAL A 10 -52.20 -5.53 44.08
N ARG A 11 -51.71 -6.76 44.18
CA ARG A 11 -50.56 -7.30 43.42
C ARG A 11 -51.09 -7.81 42.07
N GLN A 12 -51.44 -6.90 41.15
CA GLN A 12 -51.89 -7.24 39.80
C GLN A 12 -50.91 -6.71 38.74
N ASP A 13 -50.58 -7.60 37.80
CA ASP A 13 -50.23 -7.34 36.39
C ASP A 13 -48.83 -6.82 36.00
N ARG A 14 -47.80 -7.00 36.84
CA ARG A 14 -46.41 -6.75 36.37
C ARG A 14 -45.84 -7.86 35.46
N CYS A 15 -46.37 -9.08 35.53
CA CYS A 15 -45.83 -10.24 34.79
C CYS A 15 -46.20 -10.24 33.29
N VAL A 16 -47.32 -9.62 32.92
CA VAL A 16 -47.80 -9.64 31.52
C VAL A 16 -46.99 -8.71 30.63
N THR A 17 -46.55 -7.57 31.15
CA THR A 17 -45.81 -6.56 30.38
C THR A 17 -44.39 -7.00 30.02
N GLU A 18 -43.71 -7.74 30.90
CA GLU A 18 -42.36 -8.29 30.61
C GLU A 18 -42.39 -9.36 29.51
N LYS A 19 -43.41 -10.24 29.51
CA LYS A 19 -43.55 -11.24 28.45
C LYS A 19 -43.81 -10.61 27.09
N VAL A 20 -44.67 -9.60 27.03
CA VAL A 20 -44.95 -8.87 25.78
C VAL A 20 -43.70 -8.15 25.26
N LEU A 21 -42.90 -7.56 26.15
CA LEU A 21 -41.65 -6.89 25.76
C LEU A 21 -40.59 -7.89 25.27
N ALA A 22 -40.48 -9.06 25.90
CA ALA A 22 -39.57 -10.12 25.46
C ALA A 22 -39.95 -10.65 24.06
N THR A 23 -41.24 -10.94 23.83
CA THR A 23 -41.72 -11.41 22.53
C THR A 23 -41.54 -10.35 21.43
N ALA A 24 -41.75 -9.06 21.73
CA ALA A 24 -41.51 -7.98 20.79
C ALA A 24 -40.01 -7.85 20.41
N ASN A 25 -39.11 -8.01 21.38
CA ASN A 25 -37.67 -7.99 21.13
C ASN A 25 -37.20 -9.20 20.31
N GLU A 26 -37.72 -10.40 20.58
CA GLU A 26 -37.43 -11.60 19.78
C GLU A 26 -37.93 -11.44 18.34
N ALA A 27 -39.13 -10.90 18.14
CA ALA A 27 -39.66 -10.63 16.81
C ALA A 27 -38.80 -9.60 16.05
N ALA A 28 -38.35 -8.53 16.71
CA ALA A 28 -37.46 -7.53 16.12
C ALA A 28 -36.09 -8.12 15.74
N GLN A 29 -35.51 -8.95 16.60
CA GLN A 29 -34.24 -9.63 16.30
C GLN A 29 -34.40 -10.64 15.16
N SER A 30 -35.50 -11.37 15.11
CA SER A 30 -35.82 -12.29 14.02
C SER A 30 -35.94 -11.54 12.68
N ALA A 31 -36.66 -10.42 12.67
CA ALA A 31 -36.79 -9.57 11.48
C ALA A 31 -35.43 -9.03 10.99
N ALA A 32 -34.56 -8.58 11.92
CA ALA A 32 -33.22 -8.13 11.58
C ALA A 32 -32.35 -9.26 10.98
N ARG A 33 -32.47 -10.50 11.49
CA ARG A 33 -31.78 -11.66 10.92
C ARG A 33 -32.30 -11.99 9.51
N CYS A 34 -33.61 -11.93 9.29
CA CYS A 34 -34.20 -12.13 7.96
C CYS A 34 -33.74 -11.08 6.95
N GLN A 35 -33.68 -9.80 7.34
CA GLN A 35 -33.14 -8.73 6.48
C GLN A 35 -31.67 -8.96 6.13
N SER A 36 -30.83 -9.27 7.13
CA SER A 36 -29.41 -9.56 6.90
C SER A 36 -29.22 -10.78 5.98
N ALA A 37 -30.04 -11.83 6.12
CA ALA A 37 -30.00 -12.99 5.24
C ALA A 37 -30.39 -12.62 3.79
N ALA A 38 -31.43 -11.80 3.61
CA ALA A 38 -31.85 -11.32 2.29
C ALA A 38 -30.80 -10.43 1.61
N GLU A 39 -30.10 -9.60 2.37
CA GLU A 39 -29.00 -8.78 1.83
C GLU A 39 -27.81 -9.64 1.38
N ARG A 40 -27.49 -10.70 2.13
CA ARG A 40 -26.44 -11.66 1.75
C ARG A 40 -26.78 -12.41 0.47
N THR A 41 -28.03 -12.86 0.29
CA THR A 41 -28.46 -13.54 -0.94
C THR A 41 -28.48 -12.59 -2.13
N ALA A 42 -28.95 -11.35 -1.95
CA ALA A 42 -28.91 -10.33 -2.99
C ALA A 42 -27.47 -9.97 -3.42
N SER A 43 -26.55 -9.84 -2.46
CA SER A 43 -25.12 -9.60 -2.74
C SER A 43 -24.49 -10.78 -3.49
N ALA A 44 -24.77 -12.02 -3.07
CA ALA A 44 -24.30 -13.22 -3.77
C ALA A 44 -24.84 -13.31 -5.22
N GLN A 45 -26.10 -12.95 -5.45
CA GLN A 45 -26.69 -12.91 -6.79
C GLN A 45 -26.06 -11.83 -7.67
N LYS A 46 -25.80 -10.63 -7.14
CA LYS A 46 -25.06 -9.57 -7.84
C LYS A 46 -23.65 -10.03 -8.24
N LYS A 47 -22.92 -10.72 -7.35
CA LYS A 47 -21.61 -11.30 -7.67
C LYS A 47 -21.68 -12.33 -8.81
N LYS A 48 -22.71 -13.19 -8.83
CA LYS A 48 -22.93 -14.16 -9.93
C LYS A 48 -23.19 -13.46 -11.26
N ILE A 49 -24.03 -12.42 -11.28
CA ILE A 49 -24.34 -11.65 -12.50
C ILE A 49 -23.08 -10.95 -13.03
N SER A 50 -22.32 -10.28 -12.14
CA SER A 50 -21.07 -9.60 -12.51
C SER A 50 -20.03 -10.57 -13.07
N LYS A 51 -19.87 -11.76 -12.45
CA LYS A 51 -18.99 -12.81 -12.97
C LYS A 51 -19.39 -13.26 -14.37
N HIS A 52 -20.67 -13.52 -14.60
CA HIS A 52 -21.15 -13.97 -15.91
C HIS A 52 -20.99 -12.89 -16.99
N GLN A 53 -21.22 -11.63 -16.65
CA GLN A 53 -20.98 -10.51 -17.57
C GLN A 53 -19.50 -10.42 -17.96
N LYS A 54 -18.59 -10.57 -16.99
CA LYS A 54 -17.14 -10.56 -17.23
C LYS A 54 -16.69 -11.74 -18.10
N GLU A 55 -17.29 -12.92 -17.91
CA GLU A 55 -17.05 -14.09 -18.77
C GLU A 55 -17.53 -13.85 -20.21
N GLN A 56 -18.69 -13.22 -20.40
CA GLN A 56 -19.20 -12.84 -21.74
C GLN A 56 -18.31 -11.80 -22.42
N GLU A 57 -17.86 -10.77 -21.69
CA GLU A 57 -16.94 -9.76 -22.23
C GLU A 57 -15.59 -10.35 -22.64
N CYS A 58 -15.04 -11.27 -21.84
CA CYS A 58 -13.82 -12.00 -22.20
C CYS A 58 -14.02 -12.87 -23.45
N ALA A 59 -15.16 -13.56 -23.57
CA ALA A 59 -15.44 -14.37 -24.75
C ALA A 59 -15.57 -13.52 -26.04
N ALA A 60 -16.26 -12.38 -25.96
CA ALA A 60 -16.41 -11.45 -27.08
C ALA A 60 -15.06 -10.88 -27.55
N PHE A 61 -14.14 -10.61 -26.62
CA PHE A 61 -12.79 -10.13 -26.96
C PHE A 61 -11.99 -11.19 -27.73
N VAL A 62 -12.05 -12.46 -27.29
CA VAL A 62 -11.36 -13.58 -27.95
C VAL A 62 -11.91 -13.82 -29.37
N GLU A 63 -13.22 -13.67 -29.58
CA GLU A 63 -13.79 -13.77 -30.93
C GLU A 63 -13.33 -12.61 -31.84
N GLN A 64 -13.22 -11.39 -31.31
CA GLN A 64 -12.79 -10.23 -32.09
C GLN A 64 -11.32 -10.36 -32.55
N GLU A 65 -10.46 -10.91 -31.71
CA GLU A 65 -9.04 -11.14 -32.04
C GLU A 65 -8.87 -12.21 -33.13
N ASN A 66 -9.72 -13.24 -33.15
CA ASN A 66 -9.68 -14.31 -34.16
C ASN A 66 -10.30 -13.93 -35.51
N THR A 67 -11.11 -12.86 -35.57
CA THR A 67 -11.80 -12.43 -36.80
C THR A 67 -11.08 -11.30 -37.54
N ALA A 68 -9.95 -10.81 -37.02
CA ALA A 68 -9.18 -9.77 -37.69
C ALA A 68 -8.55 -10.31 -38.99
N PRO A 69 -8.94 -9.79 -40.18
CA PRO A 69 -8.39 -10.27 -41.44
C PRO A 69 -6.91 -9.92 -41.54
N LEU A 70 -6.07 -10.92 -41.84
CA LEU A 70 -4.65 -10.75 -42.10
C LEU A 70 -4.44 -9.69 -43.20
N PRO A 71 -3.53 -8.72 -43.00
CA PRO A 71 -3.25 -7.70 -44.01
C PRO A 71 -2.71 -8.38 -45.27
N ALA A 72 -3.36 -8.11 -46.40
CA ALA A 72 -2.99 -8.65 -47.70
C ALA A 72 -1.55 -8.24 -48.09
N PRO A 73 -0.75 -9.13 -48.68
CA PRO A 73 0.60 -8.80 -49.12
C PRO A 73 0.56 -7.76 -50.24
N SER A 74 1.16 -6.60 -49.99
CA SER A 74 1.30 -5.53 -50.98
C SER A 74 2.32 -5.95 -52.04
N ASN A 75 1.81 -6.37 -53.20
CA ASN A 75 2.60 -6.58 -54.41
C ASN A 75 3.03 -5.22 -55.00
N THR A 76 4.27 -4.79 -54.73
CA THR A 76 4.92 -3.73 -55.51
C THR A 76 5.61 -4.33 -56.74
N ALA A 77 5.09 -3.94 -57.90
CA ALA A 77 5.52 -4.36 -59.21
C ALA A 77 6.92 -3.86 -59.60
N LYS A 78 7.62 -4.71 -60.35
CA LYS A 78 8.78 -4.42 -61.21
C LYS A 78 8.52 -3.17 -62.08
N ALA A 79 9.47 -2.24 -62.07
CA ALA A 79 9.67 -1.31 -63.17
C ALA A 79 11.17 -1.22 -63.51
N THR A 80 11.44 -1.48 -64.78
CA THR A 80 12.71 -1.56 -65.48
C THR A 80 13.28 -0.17 -65.78
N GLY A 81 14.60 0.00 -65.65
CA GLY A 81 15.40 0.66 -66.70
C GLY A 81 15.99 2.05 -66.45
N CYS A 82 17.30 2.11 -66.69
CA CYS A 82 18.15 3.27 -67.05
C CYS A 82 18.79 4.13 -65.95
N ASN A 83 20.07 3.80 -65.73
CA ASN A 83 21.21 4.66 -65.40
C ASN A 83 21.27 5.94 -66.27
N PRO A 84 21.88 7.04 -65.82
CA PRO A 84 23.35 7.11 -65.86
C PRO A 84 24.06 7.77 -64.67
N ALA A 85 25.32 7.35 -64.55
CA ALA A 85 26.43 7.87 -63.78
C ALA A 85 26.32 9.33 -63.29
N PHE A 86 26.54 9.53 -61.98
CA PHE A 86 27.26 10.69 -61.48
C PHE A 86 28.12 10.30 -60.27
N VAL A 87 29.40 10.64 -60.40
CA VAL A 87 30.46 10.52 -59.39
C VAL A 87 30.15 11.47 -58.24
N SER A 88 30.06 10.97 -57.00
CA SER A 88 29.93 11.82 -55.82
C SER A 88 31.21 11.81 -55.00
N THR A 89 31.91 12.93 -55.15
CA THR A 89 33.09 13.36 -54.41
C THR A 89 32.77 13.57 -52.93
N VAL A 90 33.65 13.03 -52.08
CA VAL A 90 33.73 13.32 -50.64
C VAL A 90 34.03 14.82 -50.46
N VAL A 91 33.11 15.56 -49.84
CA VAL A 91 33.36 16.92 -49.35
C VAL A 91 33.02 16.99 -47.87
N ALA A 92 34.06 17.23 -47.09
CA ALA A 92 34.03 17.48 -45.66
C ALA A 92 33.29 18.79 -45.34
N THR A 93 32.47 18.75 -44.29
CA THR A 93 31.88 19.92 -43.65
C THR A 93 32.92 20.66 -42.79
N PRO A 94 33.05 21.99 -42.88
CA PRO A 94 33.85 22.79 -41.95
C PRO A 94 33.03 23.29 -40.74
N PRO A 95 33.69 23.67 -39.64
CA PRO A 95 33.06 23.99 -38.36
C PRO A 95 32.45 25.40 -38.33
N LEU A 96 31.28 25.52 -37.70
CA LEU A 96 30.59 26.78 -37.43
C LEU A 96 31.35 27.57 -36.36
N LYS A 97 31.71 28.82 -36.67
CA LYS A 97 32.30 29.80 -35.76
C LYS A 97 31.24 30.65 -35.07
N ASP A 98 31.49 30.90 -33.79
CA ASP A 98 31.31 32.13 -33.02
C ASP A 98 30.35 33.20 -33.57
N THR A 99 29.24 33.38 -32.85
CA THR A 99 28.57 34.67 -32.72
C THR A 99 28.53 35.06 -31.25
N GLY A 100 29.24 36.15 -30.96
CA GLY A 100 29.41 36.69 -29.61
C GLY A 100 28.12 37.26 -29.04
N LEU A 101 27.93 37.01 -27.74
CA LEU A 101 27.04 37.78 -26.88
C LEU A 101 27.87 38.31 -25.71
N THR A 102 27.87 39.63 -25.59
CA THR A 102 28.53 40.44 -24.57
C THR A 102 27.91 40.26 -23.19
N PRO A 103 28.67 40.41 -22.09
CA PRO A 103 28.16 40.25 -20.73
C PRO A 103 27.47 41.53 -20.25
N CYS A 104 26.18 41.43 -19.88
CA CYS A 104 25.49 42.49 -19.16
C CYS A 104 26.00 42.57 -17.72
N ARG A 105 26.69 43.67 -17.46
CA ARG A 105 27.25 44.11 -16.18
C ARG A 105 26.13 44.76 -15.35
N ASN A 106 25.66 44.09 -14.30
CA ASN A 106 24.75 44.71 -13.33
C ASN A 106 25.53 45.66 -12.42
N THR A 107 25.39 46.95 -12.70
CA THR A 107 25.77 48.05 -11.82
C THR A 107 24.70 48.26 -10.75
N VAL A 108 25.08 48.08 -9.49
CA VAL A 108 24.34 48.55 -8.31
C VAL A 108 24.59 50.06 -8.14
N PRO A 109 23.57 50.90 -7.94
CA PRO A 109 23.79 52.27 -7.48
C PRO A 109 23.86 52.33 -5.95
N ALA A 110 24.92 52.97 -5.47
CA ALA A 110 25.08 53.43 -4.09
C ALA A 110 24.55 54.87 -3.95
N ALA A 111 23.70 55.12 -2.95
CA ALA A 111 23.57 56.39 -2.24
C ALA A 111 22.95 56.11 -0.85
N THR A 112 23.72 56.21 0.25
CA THR A 112 23.69 57.30 1.27
C THR A 112 22.29 57.54 1.87
N ALA A 113 22.00 57.58 3.18
CA ALA A 113 22.80 57.80 4.38
C ALA A 113 21.98 57.45 5.66
N ARG A 114 22.71 57.31 6.78
CA ARG A 114 22.35 57.66 8.17
C ARG A 114 21.26 56.89 8.93
N GLY A 115 21.71 56.25 10.02
CA GLY A 115 20.88 55.92 11.18
C GLY A 115 21.64 55.15 12.25
N HIS A 116 22.39 55.86 13.08
CA HIS A 116 23.00 55.38 14.34
C HIS A 116 21.99 54.68 15.27
N ARG A 117 22.41 53.58 15.92
CA ARG A 117 22.25 53.25 17.37
C ARG A 117 22.75 51.81 17.60
N THR A 118 23.97 51.65 18.09
CA THR A 118 24.35 51.32 19.48
C THR A 118 23.92 49.93 19.96
N ALA A 119 24.96 49.11 20.14
CA ALA A 119 25.15 47.97 21.04
C ALA A 119 24.03 47.64 22.04
N GLU A 120 23.77 46.33 22.20
CA GLU A 120 23.98 45.66 23.50
C GLU A 120 24.05 44.15 23.30
N ALA A 121 25.09 43.55 23.89
CA ALA A 121 25.23 42.13 24.07
C ALA A 121 24.44 41.71 25.31
N ASP A 122 23.70 40.61 25.25
CA ASP A 122 23.39 39.88 26.49
C ASP A 122 23.26 38.38 26.23
N THR A 123 24.31 37.67 26.62
CA THR A 123 24.32 36.24 26.92
C THR A 123 23.47 35.99 28.16
N ARG A 124 22.44 35.13 28.08
CA ARG A 124 21.96 34.40 29.27
C ARG A 124 21.28 33.07 28.93
N ARG A 125 21.98 32.01 29.33
CA ARG A 125 21.44 30.72 29.81
C ARG A 125 20.17 30.95 30.64
N HIS A 126 19.17 30.08 30.51
CA HIS A 126 18.58 29.36 31.65
C HIS A 126 17.61 28.23 31.23
N LYS A 127 17.90 27.03 31.75
CA LYS A 127 17.00 26.02 32.33
C LYS A 127 15.67 25.72 31.62
N LEU A 128 15.61 24.53 31.01
CA LEU A 128 14.38 23.76 30.84
C LEU A 128 13.87 23.32 32.23
N GLY A 129 12.70 23.84 32.60
CA GLY A 129 11.91 23.40 33.75
C GLY A 129 10.77 22.49 33.31
N ASN A 130 10.70 21.32 33.91
CA ASN A 130 9.58 20.39 33.87
C ASN A 130 8.32 20.98 34.52
N LEU A 131 7.18 20.95 33.82
CA LEU A 131 5.81 20.89 34.36
C LEU A 131 4.99 20.12 33.30
N SER A 132 4.63 18.85 33.46
CA SER A 132 3.60 18.29 34.36
C SER A 132 2.38 19.20 34.49
N SER A 133 1.31 18.88 33.74
CA SER A 133 -0.07 19.27 34.07
C SER A 133 -1.07 18.41 33.30
N ASN A 134 -1.62 17.44 34.01
CA ASN A 134 -2.90 16.80 33.72
C ASN A 134 -4.02 17.86 33.73
N SER A 135 -4.87 17.87 32.71
CA SER A 135 -6.26 18.33 32.88
C SER A 135 -7.21 17.49 32.03
N ARG A 136 -8.03 16.69 32.73
CA ARG A 136 -9.24 16.07 32.21
C ARG A 136 -10.28 17.18 32.05
N ILE A 137 -10.90 17.25 30.88
CA ILE A 137 -12.12 18.03 30.68
C ILE A 137 -13.21 17.03 30.26
N ASN A 138 -14.13 16.76 31.19
CA ASN A 138 -15.37 16.05 30.91
C ASN A 138 -16.33 17.02 30.22
N PHE A 139 -16.85 16.64 29.05
CA PHE A 139 -17.96 17.32 28.40
C PHE A 139 -19.19 16.43 28.41
N THR A 140 -20.21 16.87 29.15
CA THR A 140 -21.58 16.37 29.12
C THR A 140 -22.37 17.26 28.16
N PRO A 141 -23.15 16.74 27.19
CA PRO A 141 -24.06 17.58 26.42
C PRO A 141 -25.44 17.67 27.11
N PRO A 142 -26.10 18.85 27.08
CA PRO A 142 -27.40 19.08 27.71
C PRO A 142 -28.57 18.67 26.80
N GLY A 143 -29.66 18.22 27.45
CA GLY A 143 -30.94 17.95 26.80
C GLY A 143 -31.86 19.18 26.69
N ALA A 144 -32.80 19.09 25.75
CA ALA A 144 -34.06 19.84 25.65
C ALA A 144 -35.04 18.87 24.96
N VAL A 145 -36.08 18.32 25.58
CA VAL A 145 -37.34 18.89 26.13
C VAL A 145 -38.30 19.43 25.05
N LEU A 146 -39.29 18.56 24.75
CA LEU A 146 -40.72 18.75 24.44
C LEU A 146 -41.19 19.47 23.16
N GLY A 147 -41.99 18.73 22.39
CA GLY A 147 -43.02 19.22 21.47
C GLY A 147 -44.06 18.13 21.20
N HIS A 148 -45.33 18.41 21.53
CA HIS A 148 -46.46 17.48 21.61
C HIS A 148 -47.14 17.13 20.27
N SER A 149 -47.79 15.94 20.28
CA SER A 149 -49.06 15.54 19.66
C SER A 149 -49.24 15.63 18.14
N ASN A 150 -49.54 14.47 17.53
CA ASN A 150 -50.79 14.27 16.77
C ASN A 150 -51.16 12.78 16.66
N THR A 151 -52.47 12.57 16.56
CA THR A 151 -53.33 11.40 16.72
C THR A 151 -53.15 10.24 15.72
N PRO A 152 -53.64 9.03 16.06
CA PRO A 152 -53.47 7.81 15.26
C PRO A 152 -54.56 7.61 14.20
N GLU A 153 -54.15 7.09 13.04
CA GLU A 153 -55.04 6.71 11.95
C GLU A 153 -55.47 5.24 12.09
N VAL A 154 -56.78 5.03 11.94
CA VAL A 154 -57.51 3.77 12.09
C VAL A 154 -57.45 3.00 10.77
N PHE A 155 -57.08 1.71 10.80
CA PHE A 155 -57.36 0.76 9.72
C PHE A 155 -58.04 -0.50 10.28
N PRO A 156 -58.96 -1.13 9.52
CA PRO A 156 -59.93 -2.09 10.01
C PRO A 156 -59.38 -3.53 10.10
N PRO A 157 -60.08 -4.43 10.82
CA PRO A 157 -59.73 -5.84 10.88
C PRO A 157 -60.24 -6.56 9.63
N SER A 158 -59.42 -7.46 9.10
CA SER A 158 -59.84 -8.47 8.14
C SER A 158 -59.77 -9.83 8.82
N ASP A 159 -60.95 -10.35 9.09
CA ASP A 159 -61.25 -11.74 9.41
C ASP A 159 -61.00 -12.65 8.18
N ASP A 160 -60.94 -13.95 8.48
CA ASP A 160 -61.40 -15.09 7.66
C ASP A 160 -60.36 -16.21 7.35
N GLU A 161 -60.68 -17.36 7.96
CA GLU A 161 -60.56 -18.77 7.51
C GLU A 161 -59.13 -19.38 7.49
N ASP A 162 -58.76 -20.27 8.41
CA ASP A 162 -59.27 -21.64 8.67
C ASP A 162 -59.10 -22.60 7.48
N THR A 163 -58.18 -23.56 7.61
CA THR A 163 -58.16 -24.85 6.89
C THR A 163 -57.11 -25.77 7.51
N SER A 164 -57.62 -26.59 8.44
CA SER A 164 -57.45 -28.04 8.58
C SER A 164 -56.10 -28.72 8.22
N ASP A 165 -55.56 -29.39 9.25
CA ASP A 165 -55.29 -30.83 9.34
C ASP A 165 -54.36 -31.53 8.34
N GLY A 166 -53.32 -32.16 8.90
CA GLY A 166 -52.36 -33.01 8.20
C GLY A 166 -51.45 -33.79 9.15
N GLU A 167 -52.00 -34.89 9.64
CA GLU A 167 -51.52 -35.92 10.57
C GLU A 167 -50.17 -36.61 10.25
N ALA A 168 -49.62 -37.24 11.30
CA ALA A 168 -48.77 -38.44 11.36
C ALA A 168 -47.22 -38.35 11.29
N ASP A 169 -46.63 -38.63 12.46
CA ASP A 169 -45.60 -39.63 12.74
C ASP A 169 -44.28 -39.65 11.96
N ASN A 170 -43.16 -39.42 12.67
CA ASN A 170 -42.19 -40.51 12.82
C ASN A 170 -41.19 -40.35 13.97
N VAL A 171 -40.79 -41.52 14.45
CA VAL A 171 -40.00 -41.84 15.63
C VAL A 171 -38.50 -41.81 15.30
N SER A 172 -37.67 -41.19 16.15
CA SER A 172 -36.40 -41.83 16.57
C SER A 172 -35.64 -41.07 17.64
N SER A 173 -35.48 -41.77 18.75
CA SER A 173 -34.51 -41.60 19.82
C SER A 173 -33.07 -41.65 19.31
N MET A 174 -32.22 -40.73 19.76
CA MET A 174 -30.79 -40.98 19.94
C MET A 174 -30.27 -40.25 21.19
N ALA A 175 -29.46 -40.97 21.95
CA ALA A 175 -28.97 -40.71 23.30
C ALA A 175 -27.86 -39.63 23.34
N PRO A 176 -27.49 -39.12 24.54
CA PRO A 176 -26.42 -38.14 24.70
C PRO A 176 -25.06 -38.84 24.84
N GLY A 177 -24.04 -38.35 24.13
CA GLY A 177 -22.67 -38.82 24.22
C GLY A 177 -21.69 -37.66 24.40
N ASP A 178 -21.06 -37.65 25.57
CA ASP A 178 -19.64 -37.42 25.85
C ASP A 178 -18.92 -36.18 25.29
N GLY A 179 -18.64 -35.24 26.21
CA GLY A 179 -17.31 -34.72 26.59
C GLY A 179 -16.42 -34.04 25.52
N PRO A 180 -16.00 -32.78 25.74
CA PRO A 180 -14.76 -32.27 25.18
C PRO A 180 -13.61 -32.45 26.20
N ASP A 181 -12.63 -33.26 25.83
CA ASP A 181 -11.30 -33.24 26.41
C ASP A 181 -10.58 -31.96 25.94
N ASP A 182 -10.08 -31.24 26.94
CA ASP A 182 -8.96 -30.31 26.84
C ASP A 182 -7.72 -31.04 26.29
N ASP A 183 -6.87 -30.33 25.53
CA ASP A 183 -5.42 -30.28 25.80
C ASP A 183 -4.63 -29.69 24.59
N ASP A 184 -3.65 -28.88 24.99
CA ASP A 184 -2.36 -28.58 24.35
C ASP A 184 -2.25 -27.46 23.29
N ASP A 185 -2.07 -26.25 23.83
CA ASP A 185 -0.79 -25.52 23.93
C ASP A 185 0.25 -25.59 22.79
N ASP A 186 0.70 -24.38 22.45
CA ASP A 186 2.06 -23.95 22.09
C ASP A 186 2.79 -24.62 20.91
N ASP A 187 3.09 -23.84 19.86
CA ASP A 187 4.49 -23.44 19.66
C ASP A 187 4.68 -22.32 18.62
N ASP A 188 5.49 -21.37 19.04
CA ASP A 188 6.09 -20.29 18.28
C ASP A 188 6.92 -20.81 17.09
N ASN A 189 6.73 -20.24 15.90
CA ASN A 189 7.82 -20.13 14.93
C ASN A 189 7.71 -18.88 14.07
N SER A 190 8.31 -17.79 14.57
CA SER A 190 8.70 -16.63 13.78
C SER A 190 9.86 -17.00 12.84
N GLY A 191 9.52 -17.62 11.71
CA GLY A 191 10.45 -17.94 10.63
C GLY A 191 10.33 -16.94 9.47
N SER A 192 11.31 -16.07 9.32
CA SER A 192 11.55 -15.26 8.12
C SER A 192 11.63 -16.18 6.88
N LEU A 193 10.53 -16.27 6.13
CA LEU A 193 10.37 -17.13 4.97
C LEU A 193 11.11 -16.56 3.74
N LEU A 194 12.42 -16.75 3.70
CA LEU A 194 13.20 -16.65 2.47
C LEU A 194 12.92 -17.93 1.66
N MET A 195 12.06 -17.83 0.64
CA MET A 195 11.72 -18.94 -0.24
C MET A 195 12.98 -19.47 -0.97
N VAL A 196 13.57 -20.54 -0.45
CA VAL A 196 14.50 -21.40 -1.18
C VAL A 196 13.65 -22.31 -2.07
N ILE A 197 13.71 -22.09 -3.38
CA ILE A 197 13.14 -23.01 -4.37
C ILE A 197 14.13 -24.17 -4.50
N ASP A 198 13.86 -25.26 -3.80
CA ASP A 198 14.55 -26.53 -3.98
C ASP A 198 14.01 -27.20 -5.25
N GLY A 199 14.91 -27.54 -6.16
CA GLY A 199 14.59 -28.13 -7.46
C GLY A 199 14.74 -29.62 -7.39
N GLY A 200 13.61 -30.33 -7.35
CA GLY A 200 13.58 -31.79 -7.47
C GLY A 200 13.97 -32.25 -8.87
N ASP A 201 14.97 -33.12 -8.91
CA ASP A 201 15.34 -33.97 -10.05
C ASP A 201 14.19 -34.92 -10.40
N GLY A 202 13.89 -35.06 -11.70
CA GLY A 202 12.88 -36.00 -12.17
C GLY A 202 12.63 -35.92 -13.68
N ASP A 203 13.34 -36.78 -14.40
CA ASP A 203 12.94 -37.46 -15.63
C ASP A 203 12.95 -36.71 -16.98
N GLU A 204 14.13 -36.87 -17.58
CA GLU A 204 14.45 -36.88 -19.00
C GLU A 204 13.76 -38.08 -19.71
N GLN A 205 12.80 -37.81 -20.60
CA GLN A 205 12.58 -38.64 -21.79
C GLN A 205 11.74 -37.98 -22.90
N ALA A 206 12.44 -37.75 -24.02
CA ALA A 206 12.02 -37.97 -25.41
C ALA A 206 10.67 -37.41 -25.90
N ALA A 207 10.74 -36.32 -26.67
CA ALA A 207 9.92 -36.17 -27.87
C ALA A 207 10.76 -35.60 -29.01
N SER A 208 10.78 -36.37 -30.10
CA SER A 208 11.60 -36.26 -31.27
C SER A 208 11.21 -35.08 -32.19
N ALA A 209 12.25 -34.58 -32.85
CA ALA A 209 12.32 -33.70 -34.01
C ALA A 209 11.07 -33.57 -34.91
N VAL A 210 10.76 -32.32 -35.25
CA VAL A 210 10.44 -31.89 -36.63
C VAL A 210 11.33 -30.69 -36.94
N VAL A 211 12.11 -30.82 -38.01
CA VAL A 211 13.06 -29.85 -38.55
C VAL A 211 12.39 -29.13 -39.74
N ASP A 212 13.03 -28.04 -40.16
CA ASP A 212 12.79 -27.16 -41.33
C ASP A 212 11.94 -25.92 -40.95
N ASP A 213 12.34 -24.66 -41.18
CA ASP A 213 13.37 -24.12 -42.07
C ASP A 213 13.76 -22.67 -41.65
N GLU A 214 14.88 -22.24 -42.19
CA GLU A 214 15.70 -21.05 -42.01
C GLU A 214 15.02 -19.69 -41.72
N THR A 215 15.46 -19.02 -40.65
CA THR A 215 15.75 -17.58 -40.70
C THR A 215 16.77 -17.22 -39.63
N GLY A 216 18.01 -16.97 -40.07
CA GLY A 216 19.11 -16.57 -39.19
C GLY A 216 18.80 -15.26 -38.48
N SER A 217 18.73 -15.31 -37.15
CA SER A 217 18.88 -14.14 -36.28
C SER A 217 19.91 -14.47 -35.22
N ALA A 218 20.93 -13.61 -35.14
CA ALA A 218 22.15 -13.82 -34.39
C ALA A 218 21.89 -14.06 -32.90
N VAL A 219 21.90 -15.33 -32.49
CA VAL A 219 22.00 -15.73 -31.08
C VAL A 219 23.47 -15.55 -30.69
N GLY A 220 23.78 -14.43 -30.05
CA GLY A 220 25.06 -14.21 -29.41
C GLY A 220 25.30 -15.27 -28.34
N GLN A 221 26.22 -16.21 -28.61
CA GLN A 221 26.69 -17.20 -27.65
C GLN A 221 27.50 -16.49 -26.54
N TYR A 222 26.87 -16.26 -25.40
CA TYR A 222 27.57 -15.95 -24.16
C TYR A 222 28.21 -17.25 -23.61
N LYS A 223 29.54 -17.36 -23.70
CA LYS A 223 30.33 -18.40 -23.04
C LYS A 223 30.81 -17.89 -21.68
N GLY A 224 30.26 -18.43 -20.59
CA GLY A 224 30.88 -18.33 -19.26
C GLY A 224 29.89 -18.27 -18.08
N HIS A 225 29.82 -19.38 -17.34
CA HIS A 225 29.08 -19.67 -16.10
C HIS A 225 27.60 -20.10 -16.20
N PRO A 226 27.19 -21.12 -15.41
CA PRO A 226 25.82 -21.64 -15.38
C PRO A 226 24.94 -20.68 -14.56
N LEU A 227 24.54 -19.57 -15.17
CA LEU A 227 23.47 -18.72 -14.66
C LEU A 227 22.19 -19.55 -14.61
N LYS A 228 21.75 -19.89 -13.41
CA LYS A 228 20.34 -20.04 -13.08
C LYS A 228 19.73 -18.62 -13.06
N SER A 229 19.10 -18.01 -14.05
CA SER A 229 19.17 -17.92 -15.51
C SER A 229 18.86 -16.45 -15.83
N PRO A 230 19.26 -15.88 -16.99
CA PRO A 230 18.86 -14.52 -17.37
C PRO A 230 17.37 -14.27 -17.11
N ILE A 231 16.52 -15.27 -17.39
CA ILE A 231 15.08 -15.24 -17.13
C ILE A 231 14.74 -14.94 -15.65
N LYS A 232 15.47 -15.49 -14.66
CA LYS A 232 15.20 -15.19 -13.24
C LYS A 232 15.45 -13.72 -12.90
N LEU A 233 16.55 -13.16 -13.41
CA LEU A 233 16.87 -11.74 -13.21
C LEU A 233 15.81 -10.85 -13.88
N PHE A 234 15.42 -11.22 -15.11
CA PHE A 234 14.36 -10.59 -15.87
C PHE A 234 13.02 -10.58 -15.13
N THR A 235 12.57 -11.75 -14.69
CA THR A 235 11.33 -11.91 -13.96
C THR A 235 11.38 -11.11 -12.66
N HIS A 236 12.49 -11.13 -11.91
CA HIS A 236 12.61 -10.33 -10.69
C HIS A 236 12.51 -8.82 -10.96
N LEU A 237 13.16 -8.33 -12.02
CA LEU A 237 13.07 -6.93 -12.42
C LEU A 237 11.64 -6.57 -12.88
N ALA A 238 11.01 -7.40 -13.71
CA ALA A 238 9.64 -7.19 -14.18
C ALA A 238 8.63 -7.21 -13.01
N ILE A 239 8.80 -8.10 -12.03
CA ILE A 239 8.01 -8.12 -10.79
C ILE A 239 8.22 -6.83 -9.99
N THR A 240 9.46 -6.34 -9.90
CA THR A 240 9.72 -5.07 -9.23
C THR A 240 9.03 -3.91 -9.95
N LEU A 241 9.06 -3.89 -11.28
CA LEU A 241 8.42 -2.84 -12.09
C LEU A 241 6.89 -2.89 -12.04
N ILE A 242 6.28 -4.09 -12.03
CA ILE A 242 4.81 -4.20 -11.91
C ILE A 242 4.34 -3.77 -10.52
N ARG A 243 5.05 -4.13 -9.46
CA ARG A 243 4.77 -3.68 -8.08
C ARG A 243 4.75 -2.17 -7.96
N ARG A 244 5.72 -1.50 -8.60
CA ARG A 244 5.71 -0.03 -8.69
C ARG A 244 4.44 0.48 -9.35
N ARG A 245 3.96 -0.13 -10.44
CA ARG A 245 2.71 0.30 -11.08
C ARG A 245 1.49 0.12 -10.17
N PHE A 246 1.43 -0.93 -9.34
CA PHE A 246 0.36 -1.10 -8.36
C PHE A 246 0.35 0.02 -7.31
N GLY A 247 1.52 0.39 -6.77
CA GLY A 247 1.64 1.46 -5.79
C GLY A 247 1.50 2.88 -6.37
N ASN A 248 1.71 3.06 -7.67
CA ASN A 248 1.77 4.40 -8.29
C ASN A 248 0.57 4.75 -9.19
N LYS A 249 -0.06 3.76 -9.83
CA LYS A 249 -1.05 4.00 -10.89
C LYS A 249 -2.44 3.49 -10.52
N ASN A 250 -2.54 2.21 -10.19
CA ASN A 250 -3.79 1.59 -9.75
C ASN A 250 -3.48 0.28 -9.04
N THR A 251 -3.99 0.12 -7.83
CA THR A 251 -3.84 -1.09 -7.00
C THR A 251 -4.77 -2.22 -7.42
N PHE A 252 -5.88 -1.92 -8.10
CA PHE A 252 -6.86 -2.89 -8.60
C PHE A 252 -7.07 -2.70 -10.10
N PRO A 253 -6.07 -3.06 -10.94
CA PRO A 253 -6.25 -3.00 -12.39
C PRO A 253 -7.23 -4.09 -12.84
N ASP A 254 -8.06 -3.78 -13.84
CA ASP A 254 -8.83 -4.79 -14.54
C ASP A 254 -7.89 -5.79 -15.28
N PRO A 255 -8.37 -6.98 -15.66
CA PRO A 255 -7.52 -7.99 -16.29
C PRO A 255 -6.83 -7.53 -17.59
N ILE A 256 -7.46 -6.65 -18.37
CA ILE A 256 -6.93 -6.15 -19.64
C ILE A 256 -5.79 -5.17 -19.36
N LEU A 257 -6.00 -4.27 -18.39
CA LEU A 257 -4.97 -3.32 -17.94
C LEU A 257 -3.79 -4.06 -17.31
N LEU A 258 -4.05 -5.08 -16.49
CA LEU A 258 -3.02 -5.91 -15.86
C LEU A 258 -2.16 -6.63 -16.91
N LEU A 259 -2.78 -7.23 -17.93
CA LEU A 259 -2.08 -7.85 -19.06
C LEU A 259 -1.23 -6.83 -19.83
N THR A 260 -1.80 -5.65 -20.09
CA THR A 260 -1.13 -4.54 -20.78
C THR A 260 0.10 -4.08 -20.00
N TRP A 261 -0.02 -3.96 -18.68
CA TRP A 261 1.10 -3.62 -17.82
C TRP A 261 2.14 -4.73 -17.77
N GLY A 262 1.74 -6.00 -17.65
CA GLY A 262 2.63 -7.16 -17.68
C GLY A 262 3.53 -7.15 -18.92
N LYS A 263 2.95 -6.95 -20.10
CA LYS A 263 3.71 -6.82 -21.36
C LYS A 263 4.64 -5.60 -21.31
N ALA A 264 4.14 -4.44 -20.91
CA ALA A 264 4.91 -3.20 -20.89
C ALA A 264 6.09 -3.24 -19.91
N VAL A 265 5.94 -3.82 -18.70
CA VAL A 265 7.05 -3.96 -17.75
C VAL A 265 8.07 -5.00 -18.21
N TRP A 266 7.64 -6.03 -18.93
CA TRP A 266 8.56 -6.99 -19.53
C TRP A 266 9.44 -6.32 -20.59
N TRP A 267 8.83 -5.52 -21.46
CA TRP A 267 9.56 -4.70 -22.44
C TRP A 267 10.53 -3.72 -21.77
N GLU A 268 10.10 -3.09 -20.68
CA GLU A 268 10.93 -2.17 -19.90
C GLU A 268 12.13 -2.89 -19.26
N ALA A 269 11.92 -4.11 -18.72
CA ALA A 269 12.99 -4.96 -18.21
C ALA A 269 13.99 -5.36 -19.30
N CYS A 270 13.52 -5.70 -20.51
CA CYS A 270 14.38 -5.97 -21.68
C CYS A 270 15.26 -4.76 -22.04
N LYS A 271 14.68 -3.57 -22.00
CA LYS A 271 15.41 -2.33 -22.27
C LYS A 271 16.48 -2.05 -21.21
N ILE A 272 16.16 -2.25 -19.93
CA ILE A 272 17.08 -1.99 -18.81
C ILE A 272 18.26 -2.97 -18.81
N LEU A 273 18.00 -4.24 -19.13
CA LEU A 273 19.03 -5.29 -19.11
C LEU A 273 19.78 -5.41 -20.45
N GLU A 274 19.39 -4.63 -21.46
CA GLU A 274 19.94 -4.69 -22.83
C GLU A 274 19.93 -6.10 -23.44
N ILE A 275 18.95 -6.91 -23.05
CA ILE A 275 18.77 -8.29 -23.54
C ILE A 275 17.35 -8.42 -24.06
N TRP A 276 17.21 -8.97 -25.27
CA TRP A 276 15.91 -9.14 -25.92
C TRP A 276 15.37 -10.54 -25.67
N ILE A 277 14.33 -10.65 -24.83
CA ILE A 277 13.62 -11.91 -24.58
C ILE A 277 12.15 -11.72 -24.97
N VAL A 278 11.69 -12.49 -25.95
CA VAL A 278 10.28 -12.53 -26.32
C VAL A 278 9.49 -13.12 -25.14
N TYR A 279 8.46 -12.41 -24.67
CA TYR A 279 7.60 -12.93 -23.60
C TYR A 279 6.68 -14.02 -24.13
N ASN A 280 6.33 -14.98 -23.27
CA ASN A 280 5.25 -15.94 -23.51
C ASN A 280 4.08 -15.66 -22.53
N SER A 281 2.92 -16.29 -22.74
CA SER A 281 1.75 -16.12 -21.88
C SER A 281 2.05 -16.47 -20.42
N GLU A 282 2.83 -17.53 -20.18
CA GLU A 282 3.16 -18.01 -18.82
C GLU A 282 4.06 -17.04 -18.06
N LEU A 283 5.01 -16.36 -18.72
CA LEU A 283 5.88 -15.36 -18.11
C LEU A 283 5.10 -14.09 -17.77
N ILE A 284 4.20 -13.66 -18.66
CA ILE A 284 3.32 -12.54 -18.36
C ILE A 284 2.42 -12.88 -17.18
N LYS A 285 1.81 -14.08 -17.20
CA LYS A 285 1.00 -14.60 -16.09
C LYS A 285 1.79 -14.63 -14.78
N LEU A 286 3.03 -15.13 -14.80
CA LEU A 286 3.92 -15.16 -13.63
C LEU A 286 4.21 -13.77 -13.06
N VAL A 287 4.34 -12.74 -13.90
CA VAL A 287 4.52 -11.35 -13.47
C VAL A 287 3.21 -10.77 -12.94
N THR A 288 2.08 -11.04 -13.60
CA THR A 288 0.78 -10.47 -13.21
C THR A 288 0.16 -11.14 -11.99
N ASP A 289 0.43 -12.44 -11.75
CA ASP A 289 -0.07 -13.18 -10.59
C ASP A 289 0.47 -12.60 -9.26
N ARG A 290 1.55 -11.81 -9.33
CA ARG A 290 2.12 -11.07 -8.19
C ARG A 290 1.24 -9.95 -7.66
N ASP A 291 0.20 -9.57 -8.38
CA ASP A 291 -0.78 -8.58 -7.95
C ASP A 291 -1.43 -8.96 -6.60
N SER A 292 -1.96 -10.17 -6.51
CA SER A 292 -2.59 -10.67 -5.28
C SER A 292 -1.58 -10.83 -4.13
N HIS A 293 -0.36 -11.26 -4.43
CA HIS A 293 0.72 -11.39 -3.45
C HIS A 293 1.13 -10.02 -2.88
N PHE A 294 1.31 -9.01 -3.73
CA PHE A 294 1.66 -7.66 -3.29
C PHE A 294 0.62 -7.11 -2.31
N ARG A 295 -0.66 -7.19 -2.65
CA ARG A 295 -1.74 -6.76 -1.74
C ARG A 295 -1.75 -7.53 -0.42
N GLY A 296 -1.54 -8.85 -0.47
CA GLY A 296 -1.41 -9.70 0.71
C GLY A 296 -0.22 -9.29 1.59
N GLU A 297 0.95 -9.05 1.01
CA GLU A 297 2.16 -8.59 1.71
C GLU A 297 1.93 -7.25 2.42
N VAL A 298 1.30 -6.29 1.72
CA VAL A 298 0.96 -4.98 2.31
C VAL A 298 0.04 -5.18 3.52
N LYS A 299 -0.98 -6.03 3.40
CA LYS A 299 -1.86 -6.35 4.53
C LYS A 299 -1.10 -6.99 5.68
N THR A 300 -0.30 -8.01 5.42
CA THR A 300 0.50 -8.69 6.46
C THR A 300 1.43 -7.73 7.18
N ALA A 301 2.04 -6.77 6.46
CA ALA A 301 2.92 -5.76 7.04
C ALA A 301 2.16 -4.74 7.92
N VAL A 302 0.95 -4.36 7.53
CA VAL A 302 0.13 -3.35 8.22
C VAL A 302 -0.65 -3.93 9.40
N PHE A 303 -1.11 -5.17 9.30
CA PHE A 303 -1.95 -5.82 10.30
C PHE A 303 -1.46 -5.70 11.75
N PRO A 304 -0.19 -6.01 12.10
CA PRO A 304 0.29 -5.91 13.48
C PRO A 304 0.32 -4.47 14.02
N LEU A 305 0.23 -3.46 13.16
CA LEU A 305 0.23 -2.05 13.53
C LEU A 305 -1.16 -1.55 13.95
N VAL A 306 -2.22 -2.23 13.49
CA VAL A 306 -3.60 -1.74 13.64
C VAL A 306 -4.07 -1.89 15.08
N ALA A 307 -3.98 -3.09 15.66
CA ALA A 307 -4.50 -3.34 17.00
C ALA A 307 -3.91 -2.42 18.09
N PRO A 308 -2.58 -2.17 18.15
CA PRO A 308 -2.01 -1.26 19.16
C PRO A 308 -2.35 0.21 18.94
N MET A 309 -2.75 0.60 17.72
CA MET A 309 -3.00 2.01 17.37
C MET A 309 -4.49 2.37 17.29
N LEU A 310 -5.39 1.38 17.43
CA LEU A 310 -6.82 1.57 17.64
C LEU A 310 -7.07 2.29 18.97
N GLY A 311 -7.13 3.62 18.92
CA GLY A 311 -7.35 4.48 20.09
C GLY A 311 -6.54 5.77 20.08
N LEU A 312 -5.50 5.85 19.24
CA LEU A 312 -4.71 7.06 19.09
C LEU A 312 -5.41 8.03 18.12
N ARG A 313 -6.01 9.09 18.68
CA ARG A 313 -6.61 10.17 17.89
C ARG A 313 -5.51 11.06 17.31
N GLY A 314 -5.29 10.94 16.00
CA GLY A 314 -4.48 11.88 15.22
C GLY A 314 -5.37 12.76 14.32
N GLY A 315 -4.77 13.80 13.73
CA GLY A 315 -5.43 14.53 12.64
C GLY A 315 -5.71 13.60 11.44
N LEU A 316 -6.72 13.95 10.62
CA LEU A 316 -7.06 13.21 9.41
C LEU A 316 -5.80 13.01 8.53
N TYR A 317 -5.52 11.76 8.17
CA TYR A 317 -4.34 11.31 7.42
C TYR A 317 -2.95 11.54 8.08
N LYS A 318 -2.89 12.03 9.33
CA LYS A 318 -1.65 12.19 10.12
C LYS A 318 -1.55 11.21 11.29
N SER A 319 -2.35 10.15 11.27
CA SER A 319 -2.25 9.11 12.29
C SER A 319 -0.91 8.37 12.19
N LYS A 320 -0.32 8.03 13.34
CA LYS A 320 0.96 7.29 13.42
C LYS A 320 0.89 5.97 12.64
N ILE A 321 -0.28 5.35 12.59
CA ILE A 321 -0.49 4.10 11.85
C ILE A 321 -0.15 4.25 10.38
N ILE A 322 -0.51 5.37 9.74
CA ILE A 322 -0.25 5.59 8.32
C ILE A 322 1.25 5.67 8.05
N GLN A 323 1.98 6.45 8.85
CA GLN A 323 3.43 6.53 8.73
C GLN A 323 4.09 5.17 8.99
N SER A 324 3.67 4.46 10.04
CA SER A 324 4.21 3.12 10.34
C SER A 324 3.92 2.12 9.22
N SER A 325 2.73 2.17 8.60
CA SER A 325 2.38 1.36 7.44
C SER A 325 3.26 1.68 6.23
N VAL A 326 3.44 2.97 5.89
CA VAL A 326 4.34 3.42 4.82
C VAL A 326 5.77 2.93 5.06
N ASN A 327 6.24 3.03 6.31
CA ASN A 327 7.57 2.58 6.70
C ASN A 327 7.70 1.06 6.50
N GLN A 328 6.75 0.25 6.97
CA GLN A 328 6.83 -1.20 6.82
C GLN A 328 6.77 -1.67 5.35
N VAL A 329 6.01 -0.96 4.51
CA VAL A 329 5.75 -1.40 3.13
C VAL A 329 6.87 -0.95 2.17
N TRP A 330 7.40 0.27 2.31
CA TRP A 330 8.33 0.84 1.32
C TRP A 330 9.67 1.30 1.90
N PHE A 331 9.80 1.45 3.22
CA PHE A 331 10.97 2.06 3.86
C PHE A 331 11.41 1.35 5.14
N CYS A 332 11.31 0.02 5.20
CA CYS A 332 11.73 -0.75 6.37
C CYS A 332 13.27 -0.72 6.46
N ASN A 333 13.94 -0.82 5.30
CA ASN A 333 15.39 -0.88 5.16
C ASN A 333 15.90 -0.07 3.96
N LYS A 334 17.22 0.21 3.92
CA LYS A 334 17.92 0.84 2.78
C LYS A 334 17.76 0.10 1.45
N LYS A 335 17.31 -1.16 1.48
CA LYS A 335 17.14 -2.02 0.29
C LYS A 335 15.71 -2.03 -0.25
N ASP A 336 14.79 -1.34 0.41
CA ASP A 336 13.38 -1.38 -0.01
C ASP A 336 13.13 -0.45 -1.19
N GLU A 337 11.98 -0.66 -1.83
CA GLU A 337 11.62 0.00 -3.08
C GLU A 337 11.53 1.52 -2.93
N GLY A 338 11.03 2.01 -1.80
CA GLY A 338 10.92 3.45 -1.51
C GLY A 338 12.27 4.15 -1.51
N VAL A 339 13.32 3.46 -1.05
CA VAL A 339 14.70 3.96 -1.03
C VAL A 339 15.38 3.80 -2.39
N LYS A 340 15.24 2.63 -3.02
CA LYS A 340 15.91 2.32 -4.29
C LYS A 340 15.38 3.15 -5.47
N TYR A 341 14.11 3.55 -5.42
CA TYR A 341 13.41 4.14 -6.55
C TYR A 341 12.74 5.47 -6.18
N PRO A 342 13.54 6.48 -5.78
CA PRO A 342 13.01 7.75 -5.29
C PRO A 342 12.14 8.47 -6.33
N GLY A 343 12.41 8.28 -7.63
CA GLY A 343 11.59 8.88 -8.71
C GLY A 343 10.13 8.41 -8.75
N PHE A 344 9.79 7.32 -8.04
CA PHE A 344 8.42 6.82 -7.93
C PHE A 344 7.81 7.12 -6.56
N TYR A 345 8.62 7.16 -5.50
CA TYR A 345 8.11 7.31 -4.14
C TYR A 345 8.32 8.71 -3.56
N ARG A 346 8.79 9.68 -4.36
CA ARG A 346 8.99 11.07 -3.96
C ARG A 346 8.14 12.04 -4.80
N PRO A 347 7.05 12.61 -4.25
CA PRO A 347 6.44 12.26 -2.95
C PRO A 347 5.80 10.87 -2.96
N ILE A 348 5.33 10.38 -1.81
CA ILE A 348 4.56 9.13 -1.77
C ILE A 348 3.40 9.23 -2.76
N PRO A 349 3.16 8.20 -3.58
CA PRO A 349 2.05 8.23 -4.52
C PRO A 349 0.72 8.26 -3.78
N GLU A 350 -0.22 9.07 -4.25
CA GLU A 350 -1.57 9.14 -3.69
C GLU A 350 -2.29 7.78 -3.75
N VAL A 351 -2.10 7.05 -4.86
CA VAL A 351 -2.54 5.66 -5.04
C VAL A 351 -2.00 4.75 -3.93
N GLY A 352 -0.72 4.91 -3.58
CA GLY A 352 -0.09 4.18 -2.49
C GLY A 352 -0.73 4.51 -1.14
N LEU A 353 -0.99 5.78 -0.87
CA LEU A 353 -1.70 6.19 0.35
C LEU A 353 -3.12 5.62 0.40
N ALA A 354 -3.87 5.65 -0.70
CA ALA A 354 -5.20 5.05 -0.79
C ALA A 354 -5.17 3.53 -0.52
N LEU A 355 -4.17 2.82 -1.04
CA LEU A 355 -3.96 1.40 -0.73
C LEU A 355 -3.72 1.17 0.77
N ILE A 356 -2.84 1.96 1.40
CA ILE A 356 -2.60 1.88 2.85
C ILE A 356 -3.90 2.09 3.64
N LEU A 357 -4.69 3.11 3.29
CA LEU A 357 -5.96 3.40 3.96
C LEU A 357 -6.97 2.24 3.80
N THR A 358 -7.05 1.66 2.61
CA THR A 358 -7.92 0.52 2.33
C THR A 358 -7.50 -0.72 3.12
N VAL A 359 -6.19 -0.96 3.24
CA VAL A 359 -5.66 -2.07 4.04
C VAL A 359 -5.94 -1.86 5.51
N ILE A 360 -5.77 -0.63 6.03
CA ILE A 360 -6.13 -0.30 7.42
C ILE A 360 -7.62 -0.56 7.64
N GLU A 361 -8.50 -0.13 6.73
CA GLU A 361 -9.94 -0.43 6.82
C GLU A 361 -10.20 -1.93 6.83
N CYS A 362 -9.54 -2.70 5.96
CA CYS A 362 -9.65 -4.16 5.96
C CYS A 362 -9.24 -4.79 7.28
N CYS A 363 -8.16 -4.31 7.89
CA CYS A 363 -7.71 -4.80 9.20
C CYS A 363 -8.67 -4.41 10.33
N ILE A 364 -9.37 -3.27 10.22
CA ILE A 364 -10.39 -2.84 11.18
C ILE A 364 -11.64 -3.72 11.05
N ASP A 365 -12.05 -4.02 9.81
CA ASP A 365 -13.21 -4.87 9.54
C ASP A 365 -13.08 -6.27 10.14
N GLU A 366 -11.85 -6.79 10.28
CA GLU A 366 -11.58 -8.07 10.98
C GLU A 366 -12.03 -8.08 12.45
N TRP A 367 -12.22 -6.92 13.06
CA TRP A 367 -12.64 -6.80 14.46
C TRP A 367 -14.09 -6.33 14.61
N ALA A 368 -14.86 -6.23 13.52
CA ALA A 368 -16.21 -5.68 13.53
C ALA A 368 -17.19 -6.47 14.41
N SER A 369 -16.99 -7.78 14.58
CA SER A 369 -17.81 -8.65 15.43
C SER A 369 -17.44 -8.58 16.93
N GLY A 370 -16.36 -7.87 17.28
CA GLY A 370 -15.77 -7.86 18.62
C GLY A 370 -14.78 -9.01 18.86
N THR A 371 -14.74 -10.00 17.98
CA THR A 371 -13.70 -11.03 17.87
C THR A 371 -12.94 -10.86 16.57
N ARG A 372 -11.71 -11.39 16.49
CA ARG A 372 -10.90 -11.31 15.27
C ARG A 372 -11.35 -12.39 14.28
N ASP A 373 -11.93 -11.95 13.17
CA ASP A 373 -12.29 -12.78 12.03
C ASP A 373 -11.34 -12.50 10.86
N ALA A 374 -10.54 -13.49 10.46
CA ALA A 374 -9.57 -13.30 9.37
C ALA A 374 -10.30 -13.07 8.03
N ILE A 375 -10.21 -11.86 7.48
CA ILE A 375 -10.84 -11.49 6.21
C ILE A 375 -9.80 -11.60 5.09
N LYS A 376 -10.17 -12.13 3.93
CA LYS A 376 -9.29 -12.13 2.76
C LYS A 376 -9.28 -10.74 2.12
N PHE A 377 -8.11 -10.14 1.91
CA PHE A 377 -8.00 -8.88 1.17
C PHE A 377 -8.11 -9.13 -0.34
N SER A 378 -9.36 -9.16 -0.82
CA SER A 378 -9.72 -9.47 -2.20
C SER A 378 -10.21 -8.24 -2.97
N ALA A 379 -10.01 -8.23 -4.29
CA ALA A 379 -10.51 -7.17 -5.16
C ALA A 379 -12.04 -7.05 -5.07
N ASP A 380 -12.74 -8.17 -5.14
CA ASP A 380 -14.21 -8.23 -5.08
C ASP A 380 -14.84 -7.51 -3.87
N GLU A 381 -14.10 -7.42 -2.76
CA GLU A 381 -14.60 -6.81 -1.52
C GLU A 381 -14.05 -5.39 -1.28
N TYR A 382 -12.78 -5.14 -1.64
CA TYR A 382 -12.09 -3.91 -1.27
C TYR A 382 -11.77 -2.96 -2.43
N GLU A 383 -11.99 -3.35 -3.69
CA GLU A 383 -11.79 -2.45 -4.85
C GLU A 383 -12.69 -1.21 -4.76
N SER A 384 -13.98 -1.41 -4.43
CA SER A 384 -14.91 -0.29 -4.27
C SER A 384 -14.51 0.64 -3.12
N LYS A 385 -14.09 0.09 -1.97
CA LYS A 385 -13.58 0.84 -0.82
C LYS A 385 -12.31 1.63 -1.18
N TYR A 386 -11.40 1.02 -1.93
CA TYR A 386 -10.21 1.68 -2.44
C TYR A 386 -10.55 2.90 -3.31
N HIS A 387 -11.49 2.78 -4.25
CA HIS A 387 -11.91 3.92 -5.07
C HIS A 387 -12.60 5.02 -4.26
N VAL A 388 -13.30 4.66 -3.18
CA VAL A 388 -13.82 5.64 -2.23
C VAL A 388 -12.67 6.39 -1.53
N HIS A 389 -11.61 5.70 -1.10
CA HIS A 389 -10.42 6.37 -0.52
C HIS A 389 -9.73 7.29 -1.51
N VAL A 390 -9.53 6.86 -2.77
CA VAL A 390 -8.99 7.73 -3.83
C VAL A 390 -9.86 8.98 -4.00
N SER A 391 -11.18 8.80 -4.16
CA SER A 391 -12.11 9.93 -4.31
C SER A 391 -12.12 10.87 -3.09
N ASN A 392 -11.89 10.33 -1.90
CA ASN A 392 -11.78 11.14 -0.68
C ASN A 392 -10.47 11.93 -0.63
N LEU A 393 -9.36 11.37 -1.11
CA LEU A 393 -8.09 12.09 -1.23
C LEU A 393 -8.19 13.21 -2.28
N ASP A 394 -8.80 12.95 -3.44
CA ASP A 394 -9.08 13.96 -4.47
C ASP A 394 -9.90 15.14 -3.89
N ARG A 395 -11.01 14.84 -3.20
CA ARG A 395 -11.85 15.84 -2.54
C ARG A 395 -11.08 16.59 -1.46
N PHE A 396 -10.26 15.89 -0.69
CA PHE A 396 -9.43 16.50 0.35
C PHE A 396 -8.40 17.46 -0.26
N GLU A 397 -7.76 17.09 -1.37
CA GLU A 397 -6.87 17.98 -2.10
C GLU A 397 -7.61 19.23 -2.60
N GLU A 398 -8.77 19.05 -3.23
CA GLU A 398 -9.58 20.16 -3.74
C GLU A 398 -9.96 21.14 -2.62
N HIS A 399 -10.44 20.63 -1.48
CA HIS A 399 -10.79 21.44 -0.32
C HIS A 399 -9.59 22.11 0.35
N THR A 400 -8.40 21.51 0.27
CA THR A 400 -7.18 22.02 0.91
C THR A 400 -6.19 22.66 -0.06
N LYS A 401 -6.61 22.87 -1.32
CA LYS A 401 -5.76 23.35 -2.42
C LYS A 401 -5.03 24.65 -2.09
N ALA A 402 -5.70 25.58 -1.41
CA ALA A 402 -5.12 26.86 -0.98
C ALA A 402 -3.89 26.70 -0.05
N TYR A 403 -3.82 25.59 0.68
CA TYR A 403 -2.79 25.32 1.68
C TYR A 403 -1.74 24.30 1.19
N ASN A 404 -2.01 23.61 0.07
CA ASN A 404 -1.22 22.50 -0.46
C ASN A 404 -0.94 21.42 0.60
N ILE A 405 -1.98 21.01 1.35
CA ILE A 405 -1.80 20.08 2.48
C ILE A 405 -1.47 18.67 2.00
N LEU A 406 -2.21 18.13 1.02
CA LEU A 406 -1.98 16.76 0.55
C LEU A 406 -0.57 16.58 -0.05
N PRO A 407 -0.06 17.44 -0.97
CA PRO A 407 1.31 17.32 -1.46
C PRO A 407 2.37 17.39 -0.36
N LYS A 408 2.19 18.27 0.64
CA LYS A 408 3.10 18.36 1.79
C LYS A 408 3.07 17.09 2.64
N LEU A 409 1.87 16.57 2.91
CA LEU A 409 1.70 15.33 3.66
C LEU A 409 2.40 14.15 2.97
N LEU A 410 2.22 14.00 1.65
CA LEU A 410 2.85 12.93 0.89
C LEU A 410 4.38 13.06 0.84
N MET A 411 4.90 14.29 0.86
CA MET A 411 6.34 14.54 0.99
C MET A 411 6.85 14.21 2.41
N ASP A 412 6.13 14.66 3.44
CA ASP A 412 6.45 14.37 4.84
C ASP A 412 6.50 12.84 5.09
N LEU A 413 5.55 12.08 4.52
CA LEU A 413 5.54 10.62 4.61
C LEU A 413 6.79 9.98 4.00
N HIS A 414 7.25 10.49 2.86
CA HIS A 414 8.46 10.03 2.18
C HIS A 414 9.72 10.35 2.99
N ASP A 415 9.87 11.60 3.43
CA ASP A 415 11.06 12.05 4.15
C ASP A 415 11.20 11.32 5.50
N ASN A 416 10.10 11.15 6.24
CA ASN A 416 10.07 10.31 7.44
C ASN A 416 10.36 8.83 7.14
N GLY A 417 9.96 8.34 5.97
CA GLY A 417 10.31 7.00 5.48
C GLY A 417 11.82 6.84 5.29
N LEU A 418 12.49 7.80 4.66
CA LEU A 418 13.95 7.78 4.50
C LEU A 418 14.68 7.78 5.85
N ILE A 419 14.22 8.59 6.81
CA ILE A 419 14.73 8.59 8.19
C ILE A 419 14.58 7.18 8.80
N ASN A 420 13.40 6.56 8.67
CA ASN A 420 13.14 5.22 9.20
C ASN A 420 14.07 4.16 8.60
N ALA A 421 14.28 4.20 7.28
CA ALA A 421 15.17 3.29 6.57
C ALA A 421 16.67 3.56 6.85
N LYS A 422 16.99 4.62 7.61
CA LYS A 422 18.35 5.17 7.78
C LYS A 422 19.01 5.48 6.43
N ALA A 423 18.19 5.81 5.44
CA ALA A 423 18.56 6.05 4.06
C ALA A 423 18.70 7.53 3.74
N ASP A 424 18.41 8.41 4.70
CA ASP A 424 18.92 9.76 4.62
C ASP A 424 20.43 9.73 4.36
N PRO A 425 20.95 10.68 3.57
CA PRO A 425 22.35 11.01 3.62
C PRO A 425 22.62 11.65 4.99
N ILE A 426 22.54 10.85 6.05
CA ILE A 426 23.43 11.03 7.18
C ILE A 426 24.80 11.16 6.51
N GLU A 427 25.44 12.28 6.76
CA GLU A 427 26.83 12.68 6.59
C GLU A 427 27.89 11.56 6.73
N GLU A 428 27.68 10.38 6.14
CA GLU A 428 28.47 9.16 6.29
C GLU A 428 29.79 9.27 5.49
N GLN A 429 29.95 10.36 4.73
CA GLN A 429 31.19 10.78 4.08
C GLN A 429 31.77 12.10 4.62
N ALA A 430 31.08 12.83 5.51
CA ALA A 430 31.60 14.10 6.02
C ALA A 430 32.44 13.96 7.31
N SER A 431 32.38 12.84 8.04
CA SER A 431 33.09 12.75 9.35
C SER A 431 33.84 11.44 9.62
N ARG A 432 34.30 10.73 8.58
CA ARG A 432 35.39 9.74 8.73
C ARG A 432 36.77 10.31 8.41
N ALA A 433 36.84 11.51 7.85
CA ALA A 433 38.08 12.24 7.74
C ALA A 433 38.40 12.83 9.12
N ILE A 434 39.43 12.29 9.78
CA ILE A 434 40.06 12.94 10.92
C ILE A 434 40.49 14.33 10.45
N SER A 435 40.14 15.38 11.20
CA SER A 435 40.49 16.75 10.78
C SER A 435 42.02 16.91 10.76
N PRO A 436 42.59 17.71 9.83
CA PRO A 436 44.01 18.08 9.85
C PRO A 436 44.47 18.56 11.24
N SER A 437 43.63 19.32 11.93
CA SER A 437 43.91 19.81 13.29
C SER A 437 44.07 18.69 14.32
N ALA A 438 43.34 17.59 14.20
CA ALA A 438 43.48 16.44 15.09
C ALA A 438 44.81 15.70 14.84
N PHE A 439 45.33 15.72 13.61
CA PHE A 439 46.70 15.27 13.33
C PHE A 439 47.74 16.22 13.91
N ASP A 440 47.54 17.54 13.79
CA ASP A 440 48.45 18.54 14.37
C ASP A 440 48.53 18.41 15.90
N THR A 441 47.38 18.25 16.57
CA THR A 441 47.32 18.01 18.02
C THR A 441 48.03 16.72 18.43
N ALA A 442 47.84 15.62 17.66
CA ALA A 442 48.53 14.36 17.94
C ALA A 442 50.06 14.46 17.74
N ILE A 443 50.52 15.25 16.75
CA ILE A 443 51.94 15.51 16.51
C ILE A 443 52.55 16.31 17.68
N GLU A 444 51.84 17.31 18.18
CA GLU A 444 52.29 18.15 19.30
C GLU A 444 52.36 17.36 20.62
N GLU A 445 51.35 16.53 20.90
CA GLU A 445 51.34 15.64 22.07
C GLU A 445 52.53 14.67 22.04
N PHE A 446 52.82 14.07 20.87
CA PHE A 446 53.95 13.16 20.71
C PHE A 446 55.30 13.84 20.94
N ARG A 447 55.48 15.06 20.42
CA ARG A 447 56.72 15.82 20.60
C ARG A 447 56.93 16.27 22.05
N SER A 448 55.86 16.65 22.74
CA SER A 448 55.93 17.11 24.13
C SER A 448 56.36 15.97 25.07
N ARG A 449 55.83 14.75 24.87
CA ARG A 449 56.26 13.56 25.63
C ARG A 449 57.72 13.16 25.39
N ALA A 450 58.26 13.40 24.20
CA ALA A 450 59.66 13.11 23.91
C ALA A 450 60.61 14.09 24.63
N ALA A 451 60.22 15.35 24.77
CA ALA A 451 61.02 16.36 25.46
C ALA A 451 61.04 16.16 26.99
N GLU A 452 59.92 15.73 27.59
CA GLU A 452 59.85 15.46 29.04
C GLU A 452 60.74 14.27 29.45
N SER A 453 60.92 13.27 28.59
CA SER A 453 61.82 12.13 28.85
C SER A 453 63.32 12.43 28.72
N GLU A 454 63.70 13.57 28.12
CA GLU A 454 65.11 13.97 28.02
C GLU A 454 65.55 14.84 29.22
N SER A 455 64.62 15.54 29.89
CA SER A 455 64.92 16.34 31.08
C SER A 455 65.01 15.55 32.39
N GLU A 456 64.49 14.32 32.45
CA GLU A 456 64.61 13.45 33.63
C GLU A 456 65.99 12.78 33.78
N MET A 457 66.89 12.94 32.82
CA MET A 457 68.23 12.30 32.83
C MET A 457 69.36 13.23 33.28
N GLU A 458 69.08 14.50 33.61
CA GLU A 458 70.08 15.49 34.04
C GLU A 458 69.98 15.90 35.53
N GLU A 459 69.05 15.35 36.31
CA GLU A 459 68.91 15.61 37.76
C GLU A 459 69.60 14.57 38.67
N GLU A 460 70.65 13.90 38.21
CA GLU A 460 71.37 12.87 38.99
C GLU A 460 72.88 13.15 39.21
N ASP A 461 73.32 14.41 39.11
CA ASP A 461 74.65 14.85 39.53
C ASP A 461 74.57 16.17 40.33
N ASN A 462 74.13 16.08 41.60
CA ASN A 462 74.47 17.07 42.64
C ASN A 462 74.43 16.49 44.06
#